data_AF-A0A077WFX7-F1
#
_entry.id   AF-A0A077WFX7-F1
#
_cell.length_a   1.000
_cell.length_b   1.000
_cell.length_c   1.000
_cell.angle_alpha   90.00
_cell.angle_beta   90.00
_cell.angle_gamma   90.00
#
_symmetry.space_group_name_H-M   'P 1'
#
loop_
_entity.id
_entity.type
_entity.pdbx_description
1 polymer ?
#
loop_
_entity_poly.entity_id
_entity_poly.type
_entity_poly.pdbx_seq_one_letter_code
_entity_poly.pdbx_strand_id
1 'polypeptide(L)'
;MSDGFSQIKVLYVPNTPDPILMDIVSKAEAQGADITNPMVFDEAEGLRGFETVVGDQCPFLLEFLNEDNIPPFLVKIEPAGPVTESTQDFIQRANQVIKEMRGY
;
A
#
# COMPACT_ATOMS: atom_id res chain seq x y z
N MET A 1 8.52 3.37 24.27
CA MET A 1 8.29 2.22 23.38
C MET A 1 7.65 2.81 22.16
N SER A 2 8.34 2.83 21.03
CA SER A 2 7.72 3.33 19.79
C SER A 2 6.65 2.31 19.44
N ASP A 3 5.39 2.70 19.57
CA ASP A 3 4.28 1.88 19.15
C ASP A 3 4.54 1.52 17.68
N GLY A 4 4.63 0.22 17.38
CA GLY A 4 5.15 -0.31 16.10
C GLY A 4 4.24 -0.06 14.92
N PHE A 5 3.98 1.21 14.63
CA PHE A 5 3.12 1.72 13.58
C PHE A 5 3.95 2.51 12.56
N SER A 6 3.67 2.25 11.29
CA SER A 6 4.33 2.81 10.13
C SER A 6 3.31 3.52 9.25
N GLN A 7 3.69 4.64 8.64
CA GLN A 7 2.83 5.34 7.68
C GLN A 7 3.29 5.06 6.25
N ILE A 8 2.40 4.45 5.47
CA ILE A 8 2.66 4.07 4.07
C ILE A 8 1.64 4.69 3.13
N LYS A 9 2.03 4.80 1.87
CA LYS A 9 1.19 5.18 0.75
C LYS A 9 1.11 4.02 -0.23
N VAL A 10 -0.10 3.69 -0.65
CA VAL A 10 -0.38 2.60 -1.59
C VAL A 10 -0.89 3.22 -2.88
N LEU A 11 -0.17 3.00 -3.99
CA LEU A 11 -0.35 3.69 -5.27
C LEU A 11 -0.76 2.71 -6.38
N TYR A 12 -1.71 3.14 -7.20
CA TYR A 12 -2.36 2.39 -8.26
C TYR A 12 -2.26 3.11 -9.60
N VAL A 13 -2.60 2.40 -10.68
CA VAL A 13 -2.60 2.96 -12.03
C VAL A 13 -3.52 4.20 -12.11
N PRO A 14 -3.15 5.23 -12.88
CA PRO A 14 -3.87 6.52 -12.90
C PRO A 14 -5.36 6.39 -13.26
N ASN A 15 -5.70 5.38 -14.07
CA ASN A 15 -7.05 5.13 -14.57
C ASN A 15 -7.83 4.12 -13.72
N THR A 16 -7.37 3.79 -12.51
CA THR A 16 -8.14 2.93 -11.60
C THR A 16 -9.45 3.62 -11.24
N PRO A 17 -10.63 3.00 -11.47
CA PRO A 17 -11.91 3.57 -11.09
C PRO A 17 -12.02 3.79 -9.59
N ASP A 18 -12.61 4.93 -9.18
CA ASP A 18 -12.80 5.29 -7.77
C ASP A 18 -13.49 4.19 -6.94
N PRO A 19 -14.55 3.50 -7.43
CA PRO A 19 -15.16 2.41 -6.67
C PRO A 19 -14.18 1.28 -6.32
N ILE A 20 -13.25 0.95 -7.23
CA ILE A 20 -12.24 -0.08 -6.99
C ILE A 20 -11.25 0.37 -5.92
N LEU A 21 -10.83 1.65 -5.95
CA LEU A 21 -9.96 2.21 -4.92
C LEU A 21 -10.65 2.17 -3.55
N MET A 22 -11.92 2.57 -3.49
CA MET A 22 -12.70 2.57 -2.24
C MET A 22 -12.94 1.16 -1.69
N ASP A 23 -13.11 0.15 -2.55
CA ASP A 23 -13.20 -1.25 -2.11
C ASP A 23 -11.88 -1.71 -1.48
N ILE A 24 -10.72 -1.29 -2.02
CA ILE A 24 -9.41 -1.66 -1.46
C ILE A 24 -9.15 -0.92 -0.15
N VAL A 25 -9.49 0.37 -0.07
CA VAL A 25 -9.47 1.15 1.17
C VAL A 25 -10.31 0.45 2.24
N SER A 26 -11.54 0.05 1.92
CA SER A 26 -12.44 -0.64 2.84
C SER A 26 -11.86 -2.00 3.29
N LYS A 27 -11.20 -2.73 2.37
CA LYS A 27 -10.50 -3.97 2.69
C LYS A 27 -9.33 -3.73 3.64
N ALA A 28 -8.54 -2.69 3.40
CA ALA A 28 -7.41 -2.32 4.25
C ALA A 28 -7.87 -1.98 5.68
N GLU A 29 -8.94 -1.20 5.82
CA GLU A 29 -9.55 -0.89 7.13
C GLU A 29 -10.02 -2.15 7.85
N ALA A 30 -10.75 -3.03 7.14
CA ALA A 30 -11.20 -4.31 7.70
C ALA A 30 -10.04 -5.21 8.15
N GLN A 31 -8.85 -4.98 7.61
CA GLN A 31 -7.61 -5.71 7.92
C GLN A 31 -6.73 -4.98 8.94
N GLY A 32 -7.24 -3.94 9.59
CA GLY A 32 -6.57 -3.25 10.69
C GLY A 32 -5.58 -2.17 10.26
N ALA A 33 -5.63 -1.72 9.01
CA ALA A 33 -4.95 -0.50 8.58
C ALA A 33 -5.82 0.71 8.93
N ASP A 34 -5.23 1.81 9.39
CA ASP A 34 -5.95 3.05 9.68
C ASP A 34 -5.81 4.00 8.49
N ILE A 35 -6.92 4.33 7.82
CA ILE A 35 -6.88 5.15 6.59
C ILE A 35 -6.83 6.62 6.98
N THR A 36 -5.69 7.24 6.70
CA THR A 36 -5.45 8.66 7.00
C THR A 36 -5.85 9.55 5.83
N ASN A 37 -5.73 9.04 4.60
CA ASN A 37 -6.24 9.70 3.42
C ASN A 37 -6.71 8.68 2.37
N PRO A 38 -8.02 8.56 2.08
CA PRO A 38 -8.55 7.55 1.17
C PRO A 38 -8.29 7.86 -0.31
N MET A 39 -7.90 9.10 -0.65
CA MET A 39 -7.63 9.52 -2.03
C MET A 39 -6.45 10.48 -2.08
N VAL A 40 -5.30 9.97 -2.49
CA VAL A 40 -4.11 10.75 -2.81
C VAL A 40 -3.78 10.70 -4.29
N PHE A 41 -3.19 11.79 -4.78
CA PHE A 41 -2.59 11.87 -6.10
C PHE A 41 -1.09 12.10 -5.92
N ASP A 42 -0.28 11.19 -6.46
CA ASP A 42 1.16 11.36 -6.56
C ASP A 42 1.46 12.09 -7.86
N GLU A 43 1.74 13.40 -7.77
CA GLU A 43 2.00 14.26 -8.92
C GLU A 43 3.26 13.86 -9.69
N ALA A 44 4.26 13.26 -9.02
CA ALA A 44 5.55 12.96 -9.64
C ALA A 44 5.44 11.80 -10.64
N GLU A 45 4.69 10.76 -10.27
CA GLU A 45 4.49 9.57 -11.09
C GLU A 45 3.11 9.55 -11.77
N GLY A 46 2.25 10.52 -11.46
CA GLY A 46 0.87 10.61 -11.95
C GLY A 46 -0.05 9.52 -11.40
N LEU A 47 0.30 8.91 -10.27
CA LEU A 47 -0.40 7.76 -9.70
C LEU A 47 -1.50 8.20 -8.72
N ARG A 48 -2.48 7.32 -8.48
CA ARG A 48 -3.56 7.56 -7.50
C ARG A 48 -3.52 6.51 -6.42
N GLY A 49 -3.93 6.84 -5.20
CA GLY A 49 -3.81 5.91 -4.09
C GLY A 49 -4.49 6.31 -2.82
N PHE A 50 -4.05 5.72 -1.71
CA PHE A 50 -4.43 6.10 -0.36
C PHE A 50 -3.22 6.05 0.59
N GLU A 51 -3.31 6.77 1.69
CA GLU A 51 -2.35 6.75 2.78
C GLU A 51 -2.94 6.07 4.02
N THR A 52 -2.12 5.27 4.69
CA THR A 52 -2.55 4.49 5.84
C THR A 52 -1.46 4.33 6.88
N VAL A 53 -1.87 4.23 8.14
CA VAL A 53 -1.03 3.81 9.26
C VAL A 53 -1.27 2.32 9.52
N VAL A 54 -0.18 1.57 9.58
CA VAL A 54 -0.18 0.11 9.69
C VAL A 54 0.74 -0.33 10.81
N GLY A 55 0.31 -1.29 11.63
CA GLY A 55 1.19 -1.96 12.58
C GLY A 55 2.09 -3.00 11.90
N ASP A 56 3.24 -3.33 12.47
CA ASP A 56 4.14 -4.38 11.92
C ASP A 56 3.46 -5.73 11.70
N GLN A 57 2.43 -6.04 12.50
CA GLN A 57 1.64 -7.28 12.43
C GLN A 57 0.28 -7.08 11.73
N CYS A 58 0.10 -5.98 11.00
CA CYS A 58 -1.15 -5.67 10.32
C CYS A 58 -1.45 -6.71 9.23
N PRO A 59 -2.61 -7.40 9.27
CA PRO A 59 -3.01 -8.35 8.24
C PRO A 59 -2.94 -7.79 6.81
N PHE A 60 -3.22 -6.49 6.62
CA PHE A 60 -3.12 -5.82 5.33
C PHE A 60 -1.71 -5.93 4.73
N LEU A 61 -0.66 -5.74 5.54
CA LEU A 61 0.74 -5.90 5.10
C LEU A 61 1.06 -7.35 4.76
N LEU A 62 0.54 -8.30 5.53
CA LEU A 62 0.84 -9.71 5.33
C LEU A 62 0.15 -10.28 4.08
N GLU A 63 -1.08 -9.87 3.79
CA GLU A 63 -1.84 -10.38 2.64
C GLU A 63 -1.36 -9.78 1.31
N PHE A 64 -0.89 -8.53 1.30
CA PHE A 64 -0.36 -7.87 0.10
C PHE A 64 0.90 -8.53 -0.47
N LEU A 65 1.62 -9.36 0.31
CA LEU A 65 2.77 -10.12 -0.17
C LEU A 65 2.41 -11.45 -0.82
N ASN A 66 1.16 -11.91 -0.72
CA ASN A 66 0.80 -13.12 -1.42
C ASN A 66 0.68 -12.77 -2.91
N GLU A 67 1.58 -13.31 -3.75
CA GLU A 67 1.65 -13.02 -5.19
C GLU A 67 0.29 -13.26 -5.87
N ASP A 68 -0.48 -14.22 -5.37
CA ASP A 68 -1.85 -14.52 -5.83
C ASP A 68 -2.89 -13.43 -5.49
N ASN A 69 -2.57 -12.52 -4.57
CA ASN A 69 -3.49 -11.51 -4.02
C ASN A 69 -3.07 -10.06 -4.33
N ILE A 70 -1.96 -9.82 -5.04
CA ILE A 70 -1.57 -8.46 -5.42
C ILE A 70 -2.59 -7.90 -6.42
N PRO A 71 -3.27 -6.78 -6.12
CA PRO A 71 -4.21 -6.19 -7.06
C PRO A 71 -3.51 -5.83 -8.38
N PRO A 72 -4.05 -6.17 -9.55
CA PRO A 72 -3.40 -5.87 -10.85
C PRO A 72 -3.21 -4.37 -11.09
N PHE A 73 -3.99 -3.54 -10.40
CA PHE A 73 -3.93 -2.08 -10.47
C PHE A 73 -2.85 -1.50 -9.55
N LEU A 74 -2.29 -2.27 -8.61
CA LEU A 74 -1.26 -1.82 -7.67
C LEU A 74 0.07 -1.60 -8.41
N VAL A 75 0.63 -0.41 -8.26
CA VAL A 75 1.87 0.00 -8.95
C VAL A 75 3.04 0.10 -7.97
N LYS A 76 2.80 0.64 -6.78
CA LYS A 76 3.88 0.96 -5.84
C LYS A 76 3.35 1.08 -4.42
N ILE A 77 4.20 0.76 -3.46
CA ILE A 77 4.03 1.16 -2.07
C ILE A 77 5.24 2.01 -1.68
N GLU A 78 5.02 3.11 -0.96
CA GLU A 78 6.12 3.96 -0.49
C GLU A 78 5.90 4.45 0.94
N PRO A 79 6.96 4.85 1.66
CA PRO A 79 6.79 5.54 2.94
C PRO A 79 6.06 6.88 2.74
N ALA A 80 5.00 7.12 3.51
CA ALA A 80 4.35 8.43 3.62
C ALA A 80 4.78 9.21 4.87
N GLY A 81 5.42 8.53 5.81
CA GLY A 81 5.93 9.10 7.05
C GLY A 81 6.96 8.16 7.69
N PRO A 82 7.13 8.20 9.02
CA PRO A 82 7.99 7.25 9.72
C PRO A 82 7.56 5.81 9.46
N VAL A 83 8.53 4.94 9.20
CA VAL A 83 8.33 3.50 9.01
C VAL A 83 9.33 2.72 9.86
N THR A 84 8.91 1.57 10.37
CA THR A 84 9.79 0.58 11.02
C THR A 84 10.67 -0.12 9.99
N GLU A 85 11.75 -0.77 10.45
CA GLU A 85 12.62 -1.60 9.60
C GLU A 85 11.82 -2.75 8.93
N SER A 86 10.96 -3.42 9.69
CA SER A 86 10.09 -4.48 9.17
C SER A 86 9.17 -3.98 8.04
N THR A 87 8.56 -2.80 8.22
CA THR A 87 7.71 -2.19 7.19
C THR A 87 8.54 -1.75 5.98
N GLN A 88 9.76 -1.25 6.20
CA GLN A 88 10.68 -0.87 5.12
C GLN A 88 11.06 -2.09 4.25
N ASP A 89 11.35 -3.24 4.87
CA ASP A 89 11.63 -4.49 4.17
C ASP A 89 10.40 -5.03 3.44
N PHE A 90 9.21 -4.86 4.01
CA PHE A 90 7.94 -5.16 3.33
C PHE A 90 7.80 -4.31 2.07
N ILE A 91 7.97 -2.99 2.16
CA ILE A 91 7.83 -2.07 1.03
C ILE A 91 8.78 -2.46 -0.11
N GLN A 92 10.05 -2.77 0.22
CA GLN A 92 11.04 -3.17 -0.79
C GLN A 92 10.64 -4.46 -1.50
N ARG A 93 10.21 -5.49 -0.76
CA ARG A 93 9.77 -6.77 -1.33
C ARG A 93 8.52 -6.61 -2.19
N ALA A 94 7.50 -5.91 -1.69
CA ALA A 94 6.27 -5.68 -2.45
C ALA A 94 6.57 -4.98 -3.79
N ASN A 95 7.40 -3.95 -3.78
CA ASN A 95 7.79 -3.26 -5.01
C ASN A 95 8.63 -4.13 -5.97
N GLN A 96 9.42 -5.07 -5.46
CA GLN A 96 10.15 -6.02 -6.31
C GLN A 96 9.17 -6.95 -7.04
N VAL A 97 8.19 -7.52 -6.33
CA VAL A 97 7.16 -8.39 -6.94
C VAL A 97 6.34 -7.62 -7.97
N ILE A 98 5.91 -6.39 -7.65
CA ILE A 98 5.14 -5.57 -8.59
C ILE A 98 5.93 -5.29 -9.89
N LYS A 99 7.25 -5.06 -9.79
CA LYS A 99 8.10 -4.86 -10.98
C LYS A 99 8.17 -6.12 -11.84
N GLU A 100 8.39 -7.27 -11.22
CA GLU A 100 8.46 -8.57 -11.91
C GLU A 100 7.14 -8.91 -12.62
N MET A 101 6.00 -8.71 -11.94
CA MET A 101 4.66 -8.91 -12.54
C MET A 101 4.40 -8.02 -13.75
N ARG A 102 5.04 -6.84 -13.81
CA ARG A 102 4.86 -5.86 -14.88
C ARG A 102 5.91 -5.96 -15.99
N GLY A 103 6.96 -6.77 -15.81
CA GLY A 103 8.01 -7.00 -16.80
C GLY A 103 9.02 -5.85 -16.96
N TYR A 104 9.30 -5.13 -15.86
CA TYR A 104 10.33 -4.08 -15.81
C TYR A 104 11.67 -4.59 -15.27
#